data_AF-A0A966HEW9-F1
#
_entry.id   AF-A0A966HEW9-F1
#
_cell.length_a   1.000
_cell.length_b   1.000
_cell.length_c   1.000
_cell.angle_alpha   90.00
_cell.angle_beta   90.00
_cell.angle_gamma   90.00
#
_symmetry.space_group_name_H-M   'P 1'
#
loop_
_entity.id
_entity.type
_entity.pdbx_description
1 polymer ?
#
loop_
_entity_poly.entity_id
_entity_poly.type
_entity_poly.pdbx_seq_one_letter_code
_entity_poly.pdbx_strand_id
1 'polypeptide(L)'
;MTNFKQLDIPHTTPRRYITGIYALNVPDDEEVADWHTGIFWRPVGIDGRQTEVTLGGEGSKHNTNPIYRQYGVRDAKDQLIRIGLSLPEDAKKVYVADHARAILDMLFFQLKESGEAAQLTNAAEWLRKPRAKDLLAKAALLDAFLNDSQKEGLARWIDHERESIV
;
A
#
# COMPACT_ATOMS: atom_id res chain seq x y z
N MET A 1 11.31 -5.76 29.20
CA MET A 1 10.64 -5.45 27.92
C MET A 1 11.15 -6.44 26.89
N THR A 2 10.28 -7.27 26.34
CA THR A 2 10.66 -8.28 25.33
C THR A 2 10.98 -7.55 24.03
N ASN A 3 12.25 -7.57 23.63
CA ASN A 3 12.71 -6.93 22.39
C ASN A 3 12.31 -7.84 21.23
N PHE A 4 11.20 -7.55 20.55
CA PHE A 4 10.78 -8.33 19.38
C PHE A 4 11.59 -7.90 18.15
N LYS A 5 12.01 -8.85 17.31
CA LYS A 5 12.77 -8.55 16.09
C LYS A 5 11.84 -7.89 15.07
N GLN A 6 12.14 -6.66 14.65
CA GLN A 6 11.46 -5.93 13.57
C GLN A 6 12.06 -6.35 12.21
N LEU A 7 11.32 -6.16 11.12
CA LEU A 7 11.86 -6.13 9.77
C LEU A 7 12.71 -4.88 9.53
N ASP A 8 13.77 -5.03 8.75
CA ASP A 8 14.63 -3.91 8.36
C ASP A 8 13.88 -2.96 7.42
N ILE A 9 13.92 -1.67 7.74
CA ILE A 9 13.35 -0.62 6.89
C ILE A 9 14.40 -0.24 5.83
N PRO A 10 14.13 -0.50 4.54
CA PRO A 10 15.10 -0.23 3.48
C PRO A 10 15.21 1.27 3.19
N HIS A 11 16.29 1.68 2.52
CA HIS A 11 16.40 3.03 1.97
C HIS A 11 15.27 3.30 0.97
N THR A 12 14.63 4.47 1.08
CA THR A 12 13.50 4.86 0.23
C THR A 12 13.73 6.21 -0.43
N THR A 13 13.01 6.45 -1.52
CA THR A 13 12.97 7.71 -2.28
C THR A 13 11.51 8.00 -2.67
N PRO A 14 11.18 9.21 -3.17
CA PRO A 14 9.84 9.48 -3.70
C PRO A 14 9.41 8.54 -4.85
N ARG A 15 10.36 7.80 -5.45
CA ARG A 15 10.11 6.85 -6.54
C ARG A 15 10.29 5.39 -6.11
N ARG A 16 10.75 5.11 -4.89
CA ARG A 16 10.92 3.77 -4.31
C ARG A 16 10.53 3.83 -2.84
N TYR A 17 9.32 3.40 -2.53
CA TYR A 17 8.67 3.69 -1.25
C TYR A 17 8.02 2.43 -0.67
N ILE A 18 7.74 2.44 0.63
CA ILE A 18 7.04 1.34 1.31
C ILE A 18 5.56 1.39 0.95
N THR A 19 4.95 0.25 0.62
CA THR A 19 3.56 0.16 0.17
C THR A 19 2.83 -1.06 0.74
N GLY A 20 1.57 -1.26 0.34
CA GLY A 20 0.73 -2.38 0.72
C GLY A 20 0.38 -2.39 2.21
N ILE A 21 0.28 -3.58 2.80
CA ILE A 21 -0.17 -3.74 4.19
C ILE A 21 0.68 -2.96 5.20
N TYR A 22 1.98 -2.80 4.93
CA TYR A 22 2.87 -2.00 5.77
C TYR A 22 2.44 -0.53 5.79
N ALA A 23 2.17 0.04 4.61
CA ALA A 23 1.75 1.43 4.46
C ALA A 23 0.34 1.70 5.02
N LEU A 24 -0.58 0.74 4.86
CA LEU A 24 -1.93 0.80 5.48
C LEU A 24 -1.88 0.90 7.01
N ASN A 25 -0.80 0.43 7.63
CA ASN A 25 -0.58 0.46 9.07
C ASN A 25 0.30 1.62 9.53
N VAL A 26 0.62 2.58 8.65
CA VAL A 26 1.25 3.85 9.03
C VAL A 26 0.16 4.92 9.12
N PRO A 27 0.07 5.66 10.24
CA PRO A 27 -0.85 6.79 10.37
C PRO A 27 -0.67 7.79 9.23
N ASP A 28 -1.77 8.14 8.56
CA ASP A 28 -1.87 9.28 7.65
C ASP A 28 -2.61 10.41 8.38
N ASP A 29 -2.31 11.67 8.05
CA ASP A 29 -2.77 12.86 8.79
C ASP A 29 -4.31 13.00 8.79
N GLU A 30 -5.00 12.22 7.95
CA GLU A 30 -6.45 12.22 7.80
C GLU A 30 -7.13 10.90 8.21
N GLU A 31 -6.39 9.86 8.64
CA GLU A 31 -6.95 8.52 8.78
C GLU A 31 -6.55 7.84 10.11
N VAL A 32 -7.51 7.10 10.68
CA VAL A 32 -7.28 6.23 11.84
C VAL A 32 -6.57 5.00 11.30
N ALA A 33 -5.23 4.96 11.33
CA ALA A 33 -4.51 3.71 11.09
C ALA A 33 -5.13 2.62 11.96
N ASP A 34 -5.50 1.49 11.37
CA ASP A 34 -6.02 0.35 12.12
C ASP A 34 -4.99 -0.05 13.20
N TRP A 35 -5.47 -0.41 14.39
CA TRP A 35 -4.70 -0.36 15.65
C TRP A 35 -3.71 -1.52 15.79
N HIS A 36 -3.37 -2.18 14.67
CA HIS A 36 -2.52 -3.36 14.55
C HIS A 36 -1.07 -3.02 14.15
N THR A 37 -0.67 -1.75 14.34
CA THR A 37 0.55 -1.12 13.79
C THR A 37 1.88 -1.81 14.11
N GLY A 38 1.98 -2.60 15.18
CA GLY A 38 3.22 -3.30 15.55
C GLY A 38 3.32 -4.77 15.11
N ILE A 39 2.23 -5.38 14.61
CA ILE A 39 2.19 -6.81 14.26
C ILE A 39 2.75 -7.04 12.85
N PHE A 40 2.40 -6.16 11.92
CA PHE A 40 2.77 -6.32 10.50
C PHE A 40 4.25 -6.10 10.22
N TRP A 41 4.99 -5.42 11.10
CA TRP A 41 6.43 -5.15 10.94
C TRP A 41 7.31 -6.24 11.56
N ARG A 42 6.74 -7.39 11.90
CA ARG A 42 7.47 -8.54 12.45
C ARG A 42 7.77 -9.55 11.35
N PRO A 43 8.95 -10.21 11.39
CA PRO A 43 9.21 -11.34 10.53
C PRO A 43 8.29 -12.50 10.91
N VAL A 44 7.61 -13.07 9.92
CA VAL A 44 6.85 -14.32 10.07
C VAL A 44 7.67 -15.44 9.39
N GLY A 45 8.19 -16.40 10.17
CA GLY A 45 8.85 -17.64 9.69
C GLY A 45 8.11 -18.87 10.27
N ILE A 46 8.24 -20.11 9.78
CA ILE A 46 9.12 -20.74 8.76
C ILE A 46 8.27 -21.27 7.56
N ASP A 47 6.97 -21.01 7.55
CA ASP A 47 5.98 -21.59 6.65
C ASP A 47 4.94 -20.59 6.07
N GLY A 48 5.09 -19.27 6.30
CA GLY A 48 4.10 -18.27 5.84
C GLY A 48 4.63 -16.89 5.42
N ARG A 49 5.94 -16.83 5.14
CA ARG A 49 6.76 -15.82 4.44
C ARG A 49 6.23 -14.37 4.27
N GLN A 50 6.66 -13.50 5.18
CA GLN A 50 7.17 -12.15 4.84
C GLN A 50 8.48 -11.92 5.62
N THR A 51 9.60 -11.80 4.90
CA THR A 51 10.94 -11.55 5.46
C THR A 51 11.44 -10.14 5.16
N GLU A 52 10.72 -9.39 4.34
CA GLU A 52 11.11 -8.06 3.86
C GLU A 52 9.86 -7.18 3.74
N VAL A 53 10.06 -5.87 3.92
CA VAL A 53 9.02 -4.86 3.74
C VAL A 53 8.65 -4.76 2.25
N THR A 54 7.35 -4.73 1.94
CA THR A 54 6.88 -4.57 0.56
C THR A 54 7.19 -3.17 0.03
N LEU A 55 7.81 -3.12 -1.15
CA LEU A 55 8.18 -1.88 -1.82
C LEU A 55 7.40 -1.67 -3.12
N GLY A 56 6.97 -0.43 -3.33
CA GLY A 56 6.39 0.07 -4.58
C GLY A 56 7.38 0.96 -5.34
N GLY A 57 7.11 1.14 -6.64
CA GLY A 57 7.87 2.03 -7.50
C GLY A 57 9.09 1.37 -8.16
N GLU A 58 10.20 2.10 -8.26
CA GLU A 58 11.43 1.67 -8.95
C GLU A 58 12.02 0.40 -8.32
N GLY A 59 12.34 -0.58 -9.19
CA GLY A 59 12.87 -1.87 -8.77
C GLY A 59 11.83 -2.85 -8.22
N SER A 60 10.56 -2.45 -8.06
CA SER A 60 9.48 -3.38 -7.73
C SER A 60 9.02 -4.18 -8.96
N LYS A 61 8.49 -5.39 -8.73
CA LYS A 61 7.95 -6.27 -9.79
C LYS A 61 6.85 -5.57 -10.60
N HIS A 62 5.96 -4.85 -9.91
CA HIS A 62 4.83 -4.13 -10.49
C HIS A 62 4.91 -2.65 -10.14
N ASN A 63 5.69 -1.91 -10.94
CA ASN A 63 5.94 -0.48 -10.74
C ASN A 63 4.77 0.39 -11.23
N THR A 64 4.11 1.09 -10.29
CA THR A 64 2.97 1.99 -10.57
C THR A 64 3.36 3.45 -10.79
N ASN A 65 4.64 3.83 -10.70
CA ASN A 65 5.10 5.20 -10.96
C ASN A 65 4.69 5.76 -12.34
N PRO A 66 4.70 4.97 -13.44
CA PRO A 66 4.24 5.46 -14.74
C PRO A 66 2.76 5.88 -14.74
N ILE A 67 1.95 5.34 -13.83
CA ILE A 67 0.51 5.57 -13.72
C ILE A 67 0.23 6.75 -12.80
N TYR A 68 0.78 6.71 -11.59
CA TYR A 68 0.41 7.64 -10.51
C TYR A 68 1.45 8.70 -10.20
N ARG A 69 2.65 8.61 -10.80
CA ARG A 69 3.79 9.48 -10.47
C ARG A 69 4.01 9.48 -8.95
N GLN A 70 4.07 10.66 -8.34
CA GLN A 70 4.25 10.86 -6.90
C GLN A 70 2.95 10.89 -6.09
N TYR A 71 1.79 10.62 -6.71
CA TYR A 71 0.51 10.64 -5.99
C TYR A 71 0.54 9.69 -4.78
N GLY A 72 0.17 10.23 -3.62
CA GLY A 72 0.06 9.48 -2.37
C GLY A 72 1.38 8.91 -1.86
N VAL A 73 2.54 9.46 -2.24
CA VAL A 73 3.84 9.10 -1.66
C VAL A 73 4.30 10.24 -0.76
N ARG A 74 4.56 9.95 0.52
CA ARG A 74 4.91 10.96 1.53
C ARG A 74 6.10 10.53 2.37
N ASP A 75 6.80 11.51 2.94
CA ASP A 75 7.75 11.25 4.02
C ASP A 75 6.97 10.92 5.29
N ALA A 76 7.26 9.76 5.88
CA ALA A 76 6.56 9.24 7.05
C ALA A 76 7.51 8.88 8.20
N LYS A 77 8.74 9.41 8.19
CA LYS A 77 9.76 9.14 9.20
C LYS A 77 9.22 9.30 10.63
N ASP A 78 8.57 10.42 10.92
CA ASP A 78 8.08 10.73 12.26
C ASP A 78 6.92 9.82 12.68
N GLN A 79 6.04 9.45 11.73
CA GLN A 79 4.95 8.53 11.95
C GLN A 79 5.46 7.11 12.25
N LEU A 80 6.50 6.65 11.55
CA LEU A 80 7.14 5.36 11.79
C LEU A 80 7.81 5.30 13.18
N ILE A 81 8.49 6.38 13.58
CA ILE A 81 9.06 6.50 14.95
C ILE A 81 7.94 6.48 15.99
N ARG A 82 6.84 7.20 15.74
CA ARG A 82 5.69 7.29 16.67
C ARG A 82 5.04 5.93 16.93
N ILE A 83 4.99 5.04 15.93
CA ILE A 83 4.48 3.68 16.09
C ILE A 83 5.54 2.70 16.64
N GLY A 84 6.70 3.20 17.04
CA GLY A 84 7.73 2.43 17.75
C GLY A 84 8.71 1.69 16.85
N LEU A 85 8.83 2.06 15.57
CA LEU A 85 9.77 1.42 14.66
C LEU A 85 11.16 2.03 14.75
N SER A 86 12.16 1.15 14.71
CA SER A 86 13.57 1.52 14.56
C SER A 86 13.87 1.78 13.09
N LEU A 87 14.52 2.91 12.81
CA LEU A 87 14.93 3.33 11.47
C LEU A 87 16.46 3.28 11.34
N PRO A 88 17.03 3.19 10.12
CA PRO A 88 18.46 3.39 9.90
C PRO A 88 18.92 4.74 10.47
N GLU A 89 20.08 4.77 11.15
CA GLU A 89 20.58 5.97 11.84
C GLU A 89 20.75 7.17 10.90
N ASP A 90 21.10 6.92 9.64
CA ASP A 90 21.32 7.92 8.60
C ASP A 90 20.03 8.29 7.83
N ALA A 91 18.89 7.67 8.14
CA ALA A 91 17.63 7.91 7.46
C ALA A 91 17.11 9.33 7.75
N LYS A 92 17.33 10.26 6.81
CA LYS A 92 16.77 11.63 6.89
C LYS A 92 15.26 11.66 6.62
N LYS A 93 14.80 10.82 5.70
CA LYS A 93 13.42 10.67 5.26
C LYS A 93 13.11 9.20 5.03
N VAL A 94 11.85 8.80 5.21
CA VAL A 94 11.38 7.47 4.85
C VAL A 94 10.08 7.62 4.07
N TYR A 95 10.09 7.24 2.80
CA TYR A 95 8.94 7.40 1.92
C TYR A 95 8.01 6.19 1.99
N VAL A 96 6.73 6.48 2.21
CA VAL A 96 5.66 5.51 2.37
C VAL A 96 4.46 5.96 1.52
N ALA A 97 3.72 5.01 0.98
CA ALA A 97 2.41 5.26 0.39
C ALA A 97 1.42 5.72 1.46
N ASP A 98 0.52 6.64 1.13
CA ASP A 98 -0.73 6.81 1.87
C ASP A 98 -1.67 5.62 1.61
N HIS A 99 -2.79 5.55 2.32
CA HIS A 99 -3.66 4.38 2.23
C HIS A 99 -4.24 4.22 0.83
N ALA A 100 -4.61 5.33 0.17
CA ALA A 100 -5.11 5.29 -1.20
C ALA A 100 -4.05 4.73 -2.17
N ARG A 101 -2.80 5.20 -2.12
CA ARG A 101 -1.72 4.69 -2.96
C ARG A 101 -1.37 3.24 -2.63
N ALA A 102 -1.42 2.85 -1.36
CA ALA A 102 -1.20 1.47 -0.94
C ALA A 102 -2.26 0.51 -1.52
N ILE A 103 -3.54 0.89 -1.48
CA ILE A 103 -4.64 0.11 -2.08
C ILE A 103 -4.42 0.01 -3.60
N LEU A 104 -4.09 1.10 -4.29
CA LEU A 104 -3.84 1.09 -5.73
C LEU A 104 -2.67 0.20 -6.14
N ASP A 105 -1.58 0.21 -5.37
CA ASP A 105 -0.42 -0.66 -5.60
C ASP A 105 -0.78 -2.13 -5.37
N MET A 106 -1.53 -2.46 -4.31
CA MET A 106 -2.00 -3.83 -4.04
C MET A 106 -2.98 -4.32 -5.11
N LEU A 107 -3.88 -3.45 -5.58
CA LEU A 107 -4.84 -3.74 -6.63
C LEU A 107 -4.11 -4.10 -7.92
N PHE A 108 -3.16 -3.25 -8.34
CA PHE A 108 -2.37 -3.51 -9.54
C PHE A 108 -1.56 -4.81 -9.41
N PHE A 109 -0.98 -5.07 -8.24
CA PHE A 109 -0.25 -6.30 -7.98
C PHE A 109 -1.13 -7.54 -8.15
N GLN A 110 -2.30 -7.57 -7.49
CA GLN A 110 -3.21 -8.71 -7.57
C GLN A 110 -3.73 -8.95 -8.99
N LEU A 111 -4.16 -7.88 -9.68
CA LEU A 111 -4.58 -7.99 -11.07
C LEU A 111 -3.45 -8.52 -11.96
N LYS A 112 -2.21 -8.06 -11.77
CA LYS A 112 -1.08 -8.55 -12.56
C LYS A 112 -0.75 -10.02 -12.31
N GLU A 113 -0.94 -10.53 -11.10
CA GLU A 113 -0.61 -11.93 -10.75
C GLU A 113 -1.73 -12.92 -11.07
N SER A 114 -3.00 -12.57 -10.81
CA SER A 114 -4.12 -13.50 -10.89
C SER A 114 -5.26 -13.05 -11.80
N GLY A 115 -5.26 -11.79 -12.24
CA GLY A 115 -6.40 -11.18 -12.94
C GLY A 115 -7.57 -10.82 -12.02
N GLU A 116 -7.46 -11.03 -10.70
CA GLU A 116 -8.53 -10.80 -9.73
C GLU A 116 -8.01 -10.03 -8.52
N ALA A 117 -8.85 -9.16 -7.95
CA ALA A 117 -8.54 -8.38 -6.74
C ALA A 117 -9.21 -8.95 -5.48
N ALA A 118 -9.26 -10.28 -5.35
CA ALA A 118 -10.08 -10.98 -4.37
C ALA A 118 -9.78 -10.64 -2.89
N GLN A 119 -8.60 -10.10 -2.59
CA GLN A 119 -8.20 -9.76 -1.21
C GLN A 119 -8.46 -8.28 -0.85
N LEU A 120 -9.00 -7.49 -1.78
CA LEU A 120 -9.28 -6.06 -1.59
C LEU A 120 -10.78 -5.77 -1.65
N THR A 121 -11.61 -6.53 -0.95
CA THR A 121 -13.05 -6.25 -0.92
C THR A 121 -13.38 -5.18 0.13
N ASN A 122 -14.24 -4.24 -0.23
CA ASN A 122 -14.62 -3.06 0.56
C ASN A 122 -13.42 -2.15 0.92
N ALA A 123 -12.39 -2.13 0.09
CA ALA A 123 -11.20 -1.31 0.36
C ALA A 123 -11.50 0.20 0.33
N ALA A 124 -12.53 0.63 -0.40
CA ALA A 124 -12.95 2.03 -0.43
C ALA A 124 -13.57 2.49 0.91
N GLU A 125 -14.13 1.58 1.72
CA GLU A 125 -14.64 1.88 3.06
C GLU A 125 -13.52 2.20 4.07
N TRP A 126 -12.29 1.80 3.76
CA TRP A 126 -11.12 2.11 4.60
C TRP A 126 -10.74 3.59 4.52
N LEU A 127 -11.30 4.32 3.56
CA LEU A 127 -11.02 5.74 3.30
C LEU A 127 -12.23 6.62 3.62
N ARG A 128 -11.96 7.90 3.91
CA ARG A 128 -13.04 8.91 3.96
C ARG A 128 -13.71 9.06 2.60
N LYS A 129 -15.02 9.34 2.57
CA LYS A 129 -15.83 9.42 1.34
C LYS A 129 -15.20 10.20 0.16
N PRO A 130 -14.59 11.40 0.35
CA PRO A 130 -13.95 12.10 -0.77
C PRO A 130 -12.76 11.33 -1.36
N ARG A 131 -11.94 10.69 -0.52
CA ARG A 131 -10.79 9.88 -0.94
C ARG A 131 -11.22 8.55 -1.54
N ALA A 132 -12.31 7.95 -1.07
CA ALA A 132 -12.89 6.76 -1.69
C ALA A 132 -13.29 7.01 -3.17
N LYS A 133 -13.90 8.16 -3.47
CA LYS A 133 -14.21 8.55 -4.86
C LYS A 133 -12.95 8.77 -5.71
N ASP A 134 -11.94 9.44 -5.14
CA ASP A 134 -10.66 9.68 -5.81
C ASP A 134 -9.88 8.37 -6.05
N LEU A 135 -9.98 7.41 -5.12
CA LEU A 135 -9.45 6.05 -5.27
C LEU A 135 -10.03 5.37 -6.50
N LEU A 136 -11.36 5.36 -6.67
CA LEU A 136 -12.01 4.75 -7.83
C LEU A 136 -11.62 5.43 -9.15
N ALA A 137 -11.54 6.76 -9.15
CA ALA A 137 -11.10 7.51 -10.33
C ALA A 137 -9.66 7.15 -10.74
N LYS A 138 -8.77 6.92 -9.77
CA LYS A 138 -7.38 6.50 -10.03
C LYS A 138 -7.28 5.04 -10.41
N ALA A 139 -8.07 4.16 -9.79
CA ALA A 139 -8.09 2.74 -10.15
C ALA A 139 -8.43 2.55 -11.64
N ALA A 140 -9.35 3.36 -12.19
CA ALA A 140 -9.67 3.33 -13.62
C ALA A 140 -8.46 3.60 -14.55
N LEU A 141 -7.43 4.31 -14.08
CA LEU A 141 -6.21 4.56 -14.86
C LEU A 141 -5.38 3.29 -15.09
N LEU A 142 -5.59 2.24 -14.29
CA LEU A 142 -4.92 0.96 -14.47
C LEU A 142 -5.27 0.31 -15.80
N ASP A 143 -6.45 0.57 -16.36
CA ASP A 143 -6.95 -0.07 -17.59
C ASP A 143 -5.92 -0.03 -18.74
N ALA A 144 -5.21 1.11 -18.90
CA ALA A 144 -4.22 1.29 -19.95
C ALA A 144 -2.97 0.39 -19.82
N PHE A 145 -2.81 -0.30 -18.68
CA PHE A 145 -1.65 -1.12 -18.34
C PHE A 145 -2.00 -2.60 -18.12
N LEU A 146 -3.25 -2.98 -18.35
CA LEU A 146 -3.78 -4.32 -18.11
C LEU A 146 -4.14 -5.03 -19.43
N ASN A 147 -4.04 -6.36 -19.43
CA ASN A 147 -4.60 -7.18 -20.50
C ASN A 147 -6.11 -7.40 -20.29
N ASP A 148 -6.81 -7.99 -21.28
CA ASP A 148 -8.27 -8.11 -21.26
C ASP A 148 -8.82 -8.81 -20.01
N SER A 149 -8.24 -9.95 -19.61
CA SER A 149 -8.66 -10.67 -18.40
C SER A 149 -8.45 -9.83 -17.13
N GLN A 150 -7.35 -9.08 -17.05
CA GLN A 150 -7.06 -8.20 -15.93
C GLN A 150 -7.99 -6.98 -15.89
N LYS A 151 -8.41 -6.47 -17.05
CA LYS A 151 -9.39 -5.37 -17.16
C LYS A 151 -10.77 -5.82 -16.67
N GLU A 152 -11.17 -7.05 -16.98
CA GLU A 152 -12.42 -7.59 -16.44
C GLU A 152 -12.38 -7.68 -14.91
N GLY A 153 -11.26 -8.11 -14.33
CA GLY A 153 -11.04 -8.10 -12.89
C GLY A 153 -11.10 -6.70 -12.28
N LEU A 154 -10.47 -5.72 -12.93
CA LEU A 154 -10.54 -4.31 -12.52
C LEU A 154 -11.98 -3.79 -12.55
N ALA A 155 -12.73 -4.09 -13.61
CA ALA A 155 -14.12 -3.64 -13.76
C ALA A 155 -15.01 -4.22 -12.65
N ARG A 156 -14.91 -5.54 -12.40
CA ARG A 156 -15.63 -6.20 -11.29
C ARG A 156 -15.32 -5.55 -9.95
N TRP A 157 -14.05 -5.27 -9.69
CA TRP A 157 -13.63 -4.63 -8.45
C TRP A 157 -14.17 -3.20 -8.31
N ILE A 158 -14.06 -2.37 -9.35
CA ILE A 158 -14.57 -0.98 -9.34
C ILE A 158 -16.08 -0.96 -9.12
N ASP A 159 -16.83 -1.85 -9.78
CA ASP A 159 -18.28 -1.90 -9.63
C ASP A 159 -18.68 -2.31 -8.21
N HIS A 160 -18.02 -3.32 -7.64
CA HIS A 160 -18.22 -3.73 -6.26
C HIS A 160 -17.94 -2.60 -5.25
N GLU A 161 -16.78 -1.93 -5.38
CA GLU A 161 -16.41 -0.83 -4.48
C GLU A 161 -17.29 0.43 -4.66
N ARG A 162 -17.91 0.59 -5.83
CA ARG A 162 -18.87 1.69 -6.03
C ARG A 162 -20.14 1.46 -5.22
N GLU A 163 -20.60 0.21 -5.14
CA GLU A 163 -21.79 -0.15 -4.36
C GLU A 163 -21.56 0.03 -2.85
N SER A 164 -20.34 -0.17 -2.35
CA SER A 164 -20.01 -0.07 -0.92
C SER A 164 -19.98 1.37 -0.38
N ILE A 165 -19.81 2.38 -1.25
CA ILE A 165 -19.63 3.78 -0.84
C ILE A 165 -20.81 4.73 -1.15
N VAL A 166 -21.88 4.22 -1.76
CA VAL A 166 -23.15 4.93 -2.01
C VAL A 166 -23.95 5.03 -0.71
#